data_AF-A0A0F9SJ23-F1
#
_entry.id   AF-A0A0F9SJ23-F1
#
_cell.length_a   1.000
_cell.length_b   1.000
_cell.length_c   1.000
_cell.angle_alpha   90.00
_cell.angle_beta   90.00
_cell.angle_gamma   90.00
#
_symmetry.space_group_name_H-M   'P 1'
#
loop_
_entity.id
_entity.type
_entity.pdbx_description
1 polymer ?
#
loop_
_entity_poly.entity_id
_entity_poly.type
_entity_poly.pdbx_seq_one_letter_code
_entity_poly.pdbx_strand_id
1 'polypeptide(L)' 'MKNITDYQRDQIVEHFLGTCNNVFTAEDVFDFEITPEDTEEALLDRNVEACQGCGWWFESGELVDPDDEEIIGYCEDCRD' A
#
# COMPACT_ATOMS: atom_id res chain seq x y z
N MET A 1 0.86 0.31 -17.96
CA MET A 1 0.77 -0.75 -16.95
C MET A 1 1.41 -2.01 -17.48
N LYS A 2 2.47 -2.45 -16.81
CA LYS A 2 3.05 -3.76 -17.06
C LYS A 2 2.17 -4.87 -16.49
N ASN A 3 2.26 -6.06 -17.07
CA ASN A 3 1.65 -7.24 -16.48
C ASN A 3 2.54 -7.73 -15.32
N ILE A 4 2.34 -7.17 -14.12
CA ILE A 4 2.83 -7.74 -12.87
C ILE A 4 1.96 -8.97 -12.55
N THR A 5 2.60 -10.10 -12.26
CA THR A 5 1.92 -11.35 -11.90
C THR A 5 1.34 -11.29 -10.49
N ASP A 6 0.37 -12.16 -10.17
CA ASP A 6 -0.16 -12.28 -8.81
C ASP A 6 0.93 -12.58 -7.78
N TYR A 7 1.88 -13.45 -8.12
CA TYR A 7 3.02 -13.74 -7.25
C TYR A 7 3.84 -12.49 -6.94
N GLN A 8 4.12 -11.66 -7.94
CA GLN A 8 4.86 -10.41 -7.73
C GLN A 8 4.05 -9.38 -6.93
N ARG A 9 2.72 -9.31 -7.14
CA ARG A 9 1.83 -8.46 -6.32
C ARG A 9 1.87 -8.85 -4.85
N ASP A 10 1.82 -10.16 -4.59
CA ASP A 10 1.86 -10.66 -3.22
C ASP A 10 3.22 -10.34 -2.57
N GLN A 11 4.34 -10.44 -3.30
CA GLN A 11 5.66 -10.01 -2.82
C GLN A 11 5.74 -8.51 -2.53
N ILE A 12 5.07 -7.68 -3.34
CA ILE A 12 5.00 -6.23 -3.13
C ILE A 12 4.25 -5.93 -1.83
N VAL A 13 3.08 -6.54 -1.63
CA VAL A 13 2.31 -6.37 -0.39
C VAL A 13 3.10 -6.81 0.84
N GLU A 14 3.73 -7.98 0.81
CA GLU A 14 4.53 -8.49 1.93
C GLU A 14 5.69 -7.54 2.31
N HIS A 15 6.23 -6.80 1.35
CA HIS A 15 7.33 -5.86 1.61
C HIS A 15 6.85 -4.51 2.17
N PHE A 16 5.71 -4.00 1.69
CA PHE A 16 5.25 -2.65 2.02
C PHE A 16 4.29 -2.61 3.21
N LEU A 17 3.43 -3.62 3.37
CA LEU A 17 2.42 -3.65 4.42
C LEU A 17 3.07 -3.55 5.81
N GLY A 18 2.56 -2.64 6.64
CA GLY A 18 3.13 -2.39 7.97
C GLY A 18 4.49 -1.70 7.94
N THR A 19 4.82 -0.99 6.87
CA THR A 19 6.02 -0.14 6.76
C THR A 19 5.66 1.26 6.29
N CYS A 20 6.59 2.20 6.39
CA CYS A 20 6.53 3.51 5.73
C CYS A 20 7.46 3.58 4.51
N ASN A 21 7.71 2.45 3.86
CA ASN A 21 8.59 2.40 2.69
C ASN A 21 7.99 3.20 1.54
N ASN A 22 8.85 3.91 0.81
CA ASN A 22 8.45 4.71 -0.32
C ASN A 22 8.43 3.84 -1.58
N VAL A 23 7.36 3.91 -2.39
CA VAL A 23 7.24 3.16 -3.65
C VAL A 23 8.39 3.39 -4.63
N PHE A 24 9.11 4.52 -4.54
CA PHE A 24 10.33 4.76 -5.33
C PHE A 24 11.48 3.79 -5.02
N THR A 25 11.44 3.06 -3.90
CA THR A 25 12.46 2.05 -3.56
C THR A 25 12.16 0.67 -4.16
N ALA A 26 11.00 0.46 -4.78
CA ALA A 26 10.60 -0.84 -5.30
C ALA A 26 11.56 -1.38 -6.37
N GLU A 27 12.08 -0.51 -7.23
CA GLU A 27 13.07 -0.83 -8.28
C GLU A 27 14.38 -1.38 -7.71
N ASP A 28 14.77 -0.94 -6.51
CA ASP A 28 16.01 -1.39 -5.84
C ASP A 28 15.81 -2.68 -5.04
N VAL A 29 14.56 -3.01 -4.68
CA VAL A 29 14.20 -4.13 -3.81
C VAL A 29 13.87 -5.38 -4.60
N PHE A 30 13.17 -5.24 -5.71
CA PHE A 30 12.65 -6.38 -6.48
C PHE A 30 13.52 -6.69 -7.69
N ASP A 31 13.75 -7.97 -7.96
CA ASP A 31 14.53 -8.45 -9.12
C ASP A 31 13.69 -8.49 -10.41
N PHE A 32 12.77 -7.53 -10.56
CA PHE A 32 11.95 -7.37 -11.75
C PHE A 32 11.66 -5.90 -12.02
N GLU A 33 11.47 -5.57 -13.29
CA GLU A 33 11.27 -4.18 -13.71
C GLU A 33 9.85 -3.72 -13.37
N ILE A 34 9.75 -2.85 -12.38
CA ILE A 34 8.53 -2.29 -11.80
C ILE A 34 8.67 -0.77 -11.69
N THR A 35 7.58 -0.01 -11.84
CA THR A 35 7.59 1.44 -11.59
C THR A 35 6.88 1.79 -10.28
N PRO A 36 7.05 3.00 -9.74
CA PRO A 36 6.26 3.47 -8.60
C PRO A 36 4.75 3.36 -8.85
N GLU A 37 4.28 3.71 -10.06
CA GLU A 37 2.86 3.61 -10.45
C GLU A 37 2.38 2.16 -10.42
N ASP A 38 3.14 1.22 -11.01
CA ASP A 38 2.73 -0.19 -10.97
C ASP A 38 2.79 -0.75 -9.52
N THR A 39 3.64 -0.19 -8.64
CA THR A 39 3.73 -0.58 -7.22
C THR A 39 2.49 -0.12 -6.45
N GLU A 40 2.07 1.14 -6.63
CA GLU A 40 0.84 1.68 -6.04
C GLU A 40 -0.38 0.88 -6.51
N GLU A 41 -0.48 0.59 -7.81
CA GLU A 41 -1.56 -0.25 -8.36
C GLU A 41 -1.55 -1.67 -7.77
N ALA A 42 -0.37 -2.26 -7.56
CA ALA A 42 -0.25 -3.58 -6.96
C ALA A 42 -0.75 -3.64 -5.51
N LEU A 43 -0.49 -2.58 -4.73
CA LEU A 43 -0.97 -2.42 -3.36
C LEU A 43 -2.50 -2.21 -3.34
N LEU A 44 -3.01 -1.33 -4.19
CA LEU A 44 -4.45 -1.05 -4.30
C LEU A 44 -5.26 -2.29 -4.71
N ASP A 45 -4.77 -3.09 -5.66
CA ASP A 45 -5.41 -4.34 -6.08
C ASP A 45 -5.46 -5.42 -4.97
N ARG A 46 -4.77 -5.18 -3.85
CA ARG A 46 -4.78 -6.02 -2.64
C ARG A 46 -5.39 -5.30 -1.44
N ASN A 47 -6.09 -4.19 -1.66
CA ASN A 47 -6.68 -3.35 -0.61
C ASN A 47 -5.64 -2.89 0.42
N VAL A 48 -4.49 -2.44 -0.05
CA VAL A 48 -3.43 -1.84 0.78
C VAL A 48 -3.25 -0.39 0.36
N GLU A 49 -3.34 0.52 1.32
CA GLU A 49 -3.29 1.97 1.12
C GLU A 49 -2.38 2.63 2.15
N ALA A 50 -1.79 3.77 1.79
CA ALA A 50 -0.96 4.54 2.71
C ALA A 50 -1.83 5.49 3.55
N CYS A 51 -1.62 5.51 4.86
CA CYS A 51 -2.18 6.52 5.74
C CYS A 51 -1.70 7.92 5.32
N GLN A 52 -2.64 8.84 5.11
CA GLN A 52 -2.37 10.22 4.71
C GLN A 52 -1.64 11.05 5.79
N GLY A 53 -1.67 10.61 7.05
CA GLY A 53 -1.01 11.28 8.18
C GLY A 53 0.44 10.84 8.38
N CYS A 54 0.68 9.52 8.52
CA CYS A 54 2.00 8.97 8.87
C CYS A 54 2.74 8.32 7.69
N GLY A 55 2.07 8.08 6.56
CA GLY A 55 2.66 7.45 5.37
C GLY A 55 2.93 5.94 5.51
N TRP A 56 2.43 5.30 6.56
CA TRP A 56 2.51 3.85 6.70
C TRP A 56 1.43 3.15 5.86
N TRP A 57 1.76 1.99 5.31
CA TRP A 57 0.85 1.17 4.52
C TRP A 57 0.05 0.23 5.42
N PHE A 58 -1.28 0.24 5.23
CA PHE A 58 -2.25 -0.53 6.00
C PHE A 58 -3.21 -1.26 5.06
N GLU A 59 -3.91 -2.27 5.57
CA GLU A 59 -5.09 -2.77 4.88
C GLU A 59 -6.13 -1.64 4.84
N SER A 60 -6.84 -1.44 3.71
CA SER A 60 -7.84 -0.37 3.56
C SER A 60 -8.92 -0.41 4.65
N GLY A 61 -9.21 -1.61 5.18
CA GLY A 61 -10.13 -1.81 6.31
C GLY A 61 -9.64 -1.21 7.64
N GLU A 62 -8.36 -0.90 7.78
CA GLU A 62 -7.78 -0.21 8.94
C GLU A 62 -7.80 1.33 8.76
N LEU A 63 -8.20 1.81 7.58
CA LEU A 63 -8.33 3.23 7.24
C LEU A 63 -9.80 3.71 7.18
N VAL A 64 -10.73 2.89 7.67
CA VAL A 64 -12.18 3.20 7.72
C VAL A 64 -12.57 3.92 9.00
N ASP A 65 -13.43 4.93 8.91
CA ASP A 65 -14.08 5.57 10.05
C ASP A 65 -14.91 4.52 10.84
N PRO A 66 -14.72 4.38 12.16
CA PRO A 66 -15.46 3.41 12.96
C PRO A 66 -16.96 3.70 13.06
N ASP A 67 -17.39 4.95 12.84
CA ASP A 67 -18.78 5.37 13.00
C ASP A 67 -19.57 5.35 11.68
N ASP A 68 -18.92 5.53 10.52
CA ASP A 68 -19.56 5.61 9.20
C ASP A 68 -19.09 4.52 8.20
N GLU A 69 -18.15 3.66 8.60
CA GLU A 69 -17.52 2.61 7.76
C GLU A 69 -16.88 3.13 6.44
N GLU A 70 -16.77 4.45 6.27
CA GLU A 70 -16.16 5.09 5.11
C GLU A 70 -14.62 5.09 5.20
N ILE A 71 -13.92 4.78 4.11
CA ILE A 71 -12.46 4.93 4.06
C ILE A 71 -12.12 6.42 4.15
N ILE A 72 -11.53 6.83 5.26
CA ILE A 72 -11.09 8.21 5.51
C ILE A 72 -9.61 8.41 5.20
N GLY A 73 -8.86 7.33 4.99
CA GLY A 73 -7.46 7.38 4.57
C GLY A 73 -6.47 7.69 5.70
N TYR A 74 -6.90 7.63 6.96
CA TYR A 74 -6.04 7.81 8.15
C TYR A 74 -6.07 6.55 9.00
N CYS A 75 -4.94 6.15 9.59
CA CYS A 75 -4.90 5.07 10.59
C CYS A 75 -5.44 5.55 11.94
N GLU A 76 -5.75 4.63 12.86
CA GLU A 76 -6.28 4.93 14.20
C GLU A 76 -5.45 6.04 14.91
N ASP A 77 -4.13 5.88 14.95
CA ASP A 77 -3.21 6.84 15.59
C ASP A 77 -3.21 8.25 14.97
N CYS A 78 -3.62 8.40 13.71
CA CYS A 78 -3.59 9.68 12.99
C CYS A 78 -4.94 10.40 12.96
N ARG A 79 -6.01 9.77 13.47
CA ARG A 79 -7.35 10.37 13.55
C ARG A 79 -7.60 11.08 14.88
N ASP A 80 -6.80 10.76 15.89
CA ASP A 80 -6.85 11.31 17.25
C ASP A 80 -6.40 12.78 17.36
#